data_AF-A0A8T4PGA9-F1
#
_entry.id   AF-A0A8T4PGA9-F1
#
_cell.length_a   1.000
_cell.length_b   1.000
_cell.length_c   1.000
_cell.angle_alpha   90.00
_cell.angle_beta   90.00
_cell.angle_gamma   90.00
#
_symmetry.space_group_name_H-M   'P 1'
#
loop_
_entity.id
_entity.type
_entity.pdbx_description
1 polymer ?
#
loop_
_entity_poly.entity_id
_entity_poly.type
_entity_poly.pdbx_seq_one_letter_code
_entity_poly.pdbx_strand_id
1 'polypeptide(L)'
;MRLKIRREKIFFALTWLRWVLAFIVAVSLALDRRNIALFIFILTALVGFFETFTARRYPSQMRSIIDVFADKILVNLTAMALAFKGIIPFWAALVILGRDMLTIIGGIILLYKGLRKEFKPTVLGKISYFFQLMALLHTMITFQIDWYLMYAALALTIASGIYALVKSEFRLARRKTELDEFRISKLLKFADLFTLLNAALGIVSIVFSINNNFDYAAYTLIIAVVFDYLDGKIAKTMQQQSVFGKELDSLADTVSFGVAPAIFGFSLMQFSSKISQPQIMFGVIAFTIFIFCGILRLARYNIMDFKGSFRGMPITLNGIIIPLAYFLGTPIKFYPYVYLVLGILMVSSLRIKKLP
;
A
#
# COMPACT_ATOMS: atom_id res chain seq x y z
N MET A 1 12.92 7.94 21.28
CA MET A 1 12.83 7.27 19.95
C MET A 1 11.58 6.39 19.78
N ARG A 2 11.27 5.45 20.71
CA ARG A 2 10.07 4.57 20.64
C ARG A 2 8.71 5.29 20.56
N LEU A 3 8.53 6.43 21.24
CA LEU A 3 7.30 7.23 21.19
C LEU A 3 7.10 7.94 19.84
N LYS A 4 8.18 8.26 19.10
CA LYS A 4 8.12 8.93 17.80
C LYS A 4 7.62 7.97 16.72
N ILE A 5 8.13 6.73 16.73
CA ILE A 5 7.77 5.65 15.80
C ILE A 5 6.30 5.21 15.99
N ARG A 6 5.83 5.09 17.25
CA ARG A 6 4.43 4.69 17.53
C ARG A 6 3.42 5.73 17.03
N ARG A 7 3.78 7.03 17.08
CA ARG A 7 2.91 8.11 16.59
C ARG A 7 2.89 8.22 15.07
N GLU A 8 4.03 8.01 14.39
CA GLU A 8 4.07 7.99 12.91
C GLU A 8 3.17 6.88 12.33
N LYS A 9 3.17 5.67 12.94
CA LYS A 9 2.26 4.59 12.53
C LYS A 9 0.77 4.95 12.65
N ILE A 10 0.38 5.69 13.70
CA ILE A 10 -1.00 6.14 13.89
C ILE A 10 -1.39 7.15 12.81
N PHE A 11 -0.51 8.09 12.47
CA PHE A 11 -0.78 9.05 11.40
C PHE A 11 -0.89 8.36 10.04
N PHE A 12 -0.01 7.42 9.71
CA PHE A 12 -0.14 6.66 8.45
C PHE A 12 -1.47 5.90 8.37
N ALA A 13 -1.88 5.25 9.45
CA ALA A 13 -3.16 4.54 9.50
C ALA A 13 -4.35 5.49 9.29
N LEU A 14 -4.32 6.68 9.89
CA LEU A 14 -5.34 7.71 9.70
C LEU A 14 -5.37 8.24 8.26
N THR A 15 -4.20 8.45 7.63
CA THR A 15 -4.15 8.87 6.22
C THR A 15 -4.75 7.82 5.29
N TRP A 16 -4.39 6.54 5.47
CA TRP A 16 -4.95 5.43 4.69
C TRP A 16 -6.46 5.31 4.89
N LEU A 17 -6.92 5.47 6.13
CA LEU A 17 -8.35 5.51 6.44
C LEU A 17 -9.05 6.62 5.65
N ARG A 18 -8.47 7.82 5.58
CA ARG A 18 -9.06 8.94 4.82
C ARG A 18 -9.16 8.68 3.32
N TRP A 19 -8.21 7.96 2.72
CA TRP A 19 -8.29 7.56 1.32
C TRP A 19 -9.47 6.61 1.08
N VAL A 20 -9.61 5.61 1.95
CA VAL A 20 -10.72 4.66 1.89
C VAL A 20 -12.05 5.39 2.09
N LEU A 21 -12.14 6.29 3.08
CA LEU A 21 -13.36 7.07 3.32
C LEU A 21 -13.70 8.00 2.15
N ALA A 22 -12.72 8.67 1.54
CA ALA A 22 -12.92 9.49 0.34
C ALA A 22 -13.49 8.68 -0.84
N PHE A 23 -12.99 7.46 -1.03
CA PHE A 23 -13.54 6.55 -2.05
C PHE A 23 -14.97 6.13 -1.72
N ILE A 24 -15.26 5.81 -0.44
CA ILE A 24 -16.61 5.47 0.02
C ILE A 24 -17.56 6.65 -0.18
N VAL A 25 -17.13 7.90 0.02
CA VAL A 25 -17.96 9.09 -0.28
C VAL A 25 -18.35 9.12 -1.75
N ALA A 26 -17.39 8.94 -2.67
CA ALA A 26 -17.67 8.96 -4.11
C ALA A 26 -18.62 7.83 -4.53
N VAL A 27 -18.41 6.60 -4.03
CA VAL A 27 -19.30 5.46 -4.29
C VAL A 27 -20.68 5.69 -3.69
N SER A 28 -20.77 6.22 -2.47
CA SER A 28 -22.04 6.52 -1.80
C SER A 28 -22.82 7.60 -2.54
N LEU A 29 -22.11 8.61 -3.08
CA LEU A 29 -22.71 9.59 -3.98
C LEU A 29 -23.20 8.92 -5.25
N ALA A 30 -22.42 8.03 -5.88
CA ALA A 30 -22.83 7.31 -7.09
C ALA A 30 -24.05 6.40 -6.88
N LEU A 31 -24.19 5.78 -5.69
CA LEU A 31 -25.30 4.91 -5.30
C LEU A 31 -26.51 5.65 -4.70
N ASP A 32 -26.60 6.98 -4.87
CA ASP A 32 -27.68 7.82 -4.33
C ASP A 32 -27.84 7.81 -2.79
N ARG A 33 -26.85 7.30 -2.05
CA ARG A 33 -26.86 7.25 -0.58
C ARG A 33 -26.32 8.54 0.03
N ARG A 34 -27.05 9.64 -0.17
CA ARG A 34 -26.63 11.02 0.20
C ARG A 34 -26.25 11.20 1.66
N ASN A 35 -27.10 10.78 2.59
CA ASN A 35 -26.89 11.04 4.02
C ASN A 35 -25.60 10.37 4.52
N ILE A 36 -25.31 9.18 4.00
CA ILE A 36 -24.09 8.43 4.29
C ILE A 36 -22.87 9.17 3.71
N ALA A 37 -22.96 9.60 2.45
CA ALA A 37 -21.88 10.35 1.80
C ALA A 37 -21.56 11.66 2.52
N LEU A 38 -22.58 12.43 2.91
CA LEU A 38 -22.43 13.68 3.67
C LEU A 38 -21.76 13.45 5.03
N PHE A 39 -22.24 12.46 5.78
CA PHE A 39 -21.68 12.13 7.09
C PHE A 39 -20.21 11.74 6.98
N ILE A 40 -19.87 10.85 6.04
CA ILE A 40 -18.49 10.40 5.83
C ILE A 40 -17.61 11.54 5.31
N PHE A 41 -18.12 12.42 4.44
CA PHE A 41 -17.38 13.57 3.93
C PHE A 41 -16.99 14.53 5.06
N ILE A 42 -17.96 14.91 5.91
CA ILE A 42 -17.71 15.78 7.08
C ILE A 42 -16.72 15.12 8.03
N LEU A 43 -16.92 13.85 8.36
CA LEU A 43 -16.02 13.10 9.23
C LEU A 43 -14.58 13.11 8.66
N THR A 44 -14.43 12.81 7.37
CA THR A 44 -13.11 12.75 6.71
C THR A 44 -12.43 14.11 6.68
N ALA A 45 -13.19 15.19 6.45
CA ALA A 45 -12.68 16.56 6.49
C ALA A 45 -12.21 16.96 7.90
N LEU A 46 -12.98 16.59 8.94
CA LEU A 46 -12.62 16.84 10.34
C LEU A 46 -11.35 16.08 10.75
N VAL A 47 -11.22 14.79 10.37
CA VAL A 47 -10.00 14.03 10.63
C VAL A 47 -8.78 14.73 10.02
N GLY A 48 -8.87 15.19 8.76
CA GLY A 48 -7.78 15.91 8.11
C GLY A 48 -7.42 17.24 8.78
N PHE A 49 -8.42 17.96 9.30
CA PHE A 49 -8.19 19.19 10.06
C PHE A 49 -7.42 18.91 11.37
N PHE A 50 -7.85 17.91 12.15
CA PHE A 50 -7.17 17.51 13.39
C PHE A 50 -5.75 16.98 13.13
N GLU A 51 -5.54 16.23 12.05
CA GLU A 51 -4.21 15.79 11.62
C GLU A 51 -3.30 16.98 11.36
N THR A 52 -3.78 17.98 10.62
CA THR A 52 -3.02 19.20 10.29
C THR A 52 -2.64 19.98 11.54
N PHE A 53 -3.53 20.06 12.53
CA PHE A 53 -3.25 20.72 13.81
C PHE A 53 -2.16 19.97 14.60
N THR A 54 -2.29 18.64 14.67
CA THR A 54 -1.35 17.79 15.41
C THR A 54 0.02 17.71 14.72
N ALA A 55 0.06 17.85 13.39
CA ALA A 55 1.29 17.86 12.60
C ALA A 55 2.23 19.01 12.95
N ARG A 56 1.69 20.18 13.36
CA ARG A 56 2.52 21.33 13.79
C ARG A 56 3.39 21.01 15.00
N ARG A 57 2.98 20.05 15.83
CA ARG A 57 3.68 19.65 17.05
C ARG A 57 4.73 18.54 16.80
N TYR A 58 4.65 17.83 15.67
CA TYR A 58 5.51 16.68 15.34
C TYR A 58 5.81 16.60 13.82
N PRO A 59 6.80 17.37 13.33
CA PRO A 59 7.13 17.40 11.91
C PRO A 59 7.80 16.10 11.44
N SER A 60 7.26 15.50 10.37
CA SER A 60 7.87 14.38 9.64
C SER A 60 7.73 14.60 8.13
N GLN A 61 8.83 14.38 7.38
CA GLN A 61 8.90 14.66 5.94
C GLN A 61 7.99 13.73 5.12
N MET A 62 8.00 12.42 5.40
CA MET A 62 7.21 11.42 4.69
C MET A 62 5.70 11.65 4.87
N ARG A 63 5.28 12.03 6.08
CA ARG A 63 3.90 12.41 6.39
C ARG A 63 3.46 13.65 5.61
N SER A 64 4.30 14.69 5.54
CA SER A 64 3.96 15.93 4.82
C SER A 64 3.67 15.70 3.34
N ILE A 65 4.29 14.69 2.72
CA ILE A 65 4.03 14.35 1.31
C ILE A 65 2.67 13.64 1.22
N ILE A 66 2.46 12.62 2.05
CA ILE A 66 1.27 11.77 2.01
C ILE A 66 0.00 12.53 2.42
N ASP A 67 0.07 13.43 3.41
CA ASP A 67 -1.04 14.29 3.83
C ASP A 67 -1.48 15.24 2.67
N VAL A 68 -0.53 15.76 1.89
CA VAL A 68 -0.83 16.64 0.74
C VAL A 68 -1.62 15.92 -0.35
N PHE A 69 -1.40 14.61 -0.54
CA PHE A 69 -2.18 13.80 -1.47
C PHE A 69 -3.54 13.43 -0.87
N ALA A 70 -3.58 13.05 0.40
CA ALA A 70 -4.79 12.63 1.09
C ALA A 70 -5.87 13.73 1.15
N ASP A 71 -5.47 14.97 1.42
CA ASP A 71 -6.37 16.11 1.43
C ASP A 71 -7.04 16.31 0.05
N LYS A 72 -6.27 16.14 -1.03
CA LYS A 72 -6.75 16.36 -2.40
C LYS A 72 -7.68 15.28 -2.91
N ILE A 73 -7.49 14.02 -2.49
CA ILE A 73 -8.29 12.89 -2.97
C ILE A 73 -9.76 13.05 -2.59
N LEU A 74 -10.06 13.49 -1.35
CA LEU A 74 -11.43 13.70 -0.90
C LEU A 74 -12.17 14.71 -1.79
N VAL A 75 -11.56 15.88 -2.03
CA VAL A 75 -12.16 16.95 -2.84
C VAL A 75 -12.31 16.52 -4.30
N ASN A 76 -11.27 15.91 -4.89
CA ASN A 76 -11.28 15.53 -6.30
C ASN A 76 -12.30 14.42 -6.61
N LEU A 77 -12.35 13.37 -5.79
CA LEU A 77 -13.32 12.29 -5.98
C LEU A 77 -14.76 12.77 -5.76
N THR A 78 -14.97 13.64 -4.77
CA THR A 78 -16.29 14.22 -4.50
C THR A 78 -16.74 15.13 -5.64
N ALA A 79 -15.86 16.01 -6.13
CA ALA A 79 -16.15 16.89 -7.26
C ALA A 79 -16.49 16.09 -8.53
N MET A 80 -15.75 15.02 -8.82
CA MET A 80 -16.03 14.14 -9.95
C MET A 80 -17.35 13.39 -9.79
N ALA A 81 -17.61 12.82 -8.61
CA ALA A 81 -18.86 12.11 -8.37
C ALA A 81 -20.09 13.02 -8.55
N LEU A 82 -20.01 14.27 -8.10
CA LEU A 82 -21.07 15.28 -8.29
C LEU A 82 -21.18 15.73 -9.76
N ALA A 83 -20.06 15.78 -10.50
CA ALA A 83 -20.06 16.09 -11.92
C ALA A 83 -20.68 14.98 -12.78
N PHE A 84 -20.38 13.72 -12.50
CA PHE A 84 -21.03 12.58 -13.16
C PHE A 84 -22.53 12.52 -12.93
N LYS A 85 -23.00 13.06 -11.80
CA LYS A 85 -24.42 13.23 -11.52
C LYS A 85 -25.06 14.45 -12.19
N GLY A 86 -24.27 15.27 -12.87
CA GLY A 86 -24.75 16.51 -13.50
C GLY A 86 -25.10 17.62 -12.52
N ILE A 87 -24.76 17.49 -11.23
CA ILE A 87 -25.04 18.51 -10.21
C ILE A 87 -24.07 19.67 -10.36
N ILE A 88 -22.78 19.36 -10.60
CA ILE A 88 -21.72 20.33 -10.89
C ILE A 88 -21.36 20.18 -12.37
N PRO A 89 -21.13 21.26 -13.13
CA PRO A 89 -20.69 21.09 -14.50
C PRO A 89 -19.28 20.48 -14.55
N PHE A 90 -19.06 19.61 -15.54
CA PHE A 90 -17.77 18.92 -15.72
C PHE A 90 -16.57 19.87 -15.81
N TRP A 91 -16.73 21.06 -16.40
CA TRP A 91 -15.64 22.03 -16.51
C TRP A 91 -15.16 22.53 -15.13
N ALA A 92 -16.07 22.72 -14.16
CA ALA A 92 -15.71 23.17 -12.82
C ALA A 92 -14.94 22.08 -12.06
N ALA A 93 -15.40 20.82 -12.14
CA ALA A 93 -14.68 19.68 -11.58
C ALA A 93 -13.30 19.49 -12.21
N LEU A 94 -13.18 19.73 -13.53
CA LEU A 94 -11.92 19.63 -14.25
C LEU A 94 -10.92 20.72 -13.86
N VAL A 95 -11.36 21.93 -13.53
CA VAL A 95 -10.49 22.99 -12.99
C VAL A 95 -9.92 22.60 -11.61
N ILE A 96 -10.76 22.05 -10.73
CA ILE A 96 -10.35 21.57 -9.40
C ILE A 96 -9.28 20.48 -9.53
N LEU A 97 -9.57 19.45 -10.34
CA LEU A 97 -8.64 18.37 -10.66
C LEU A 97 -7.35 18.86 -11.33
N GLY A 98 -7.50 19.73 -12.34
CA GLY A 98 -6.43 20.19 -13.19
C GLY A 98 -5.35 20.93 -12.40
N ARG A 99 -5.73 21.80 -11.46
CA ARG A 99 -4.77 22.45 -10.57
C ARG A 99 -4.00 21.45 -9.72
N ASP A 100 -4.69 20.47 -9.16
CA ASP A 100 -4.03 19.47 -8.32
C ASP A 100 -3.07 18.60 -9.14
N MET A 101 -3.45 18.21 -10.36
CA MET A 101 -2.57 17.55 -11.32
C MET A 101 -1.38 18.42 -11.70
N LEU A 102 -1.56 19.71 -11.97
CA LEU A 102 -0.46 20.65 -12.27
C LEU A 102 0.53 20.77 -11.12
N THR A 103 0.05 20.77 -9.87
CA THR A 103 0.96 20.78 -8.71
C THR A 103 1.71 19.46 -8.54
N ILE A 104 1.08 18.33 -8.86
CA ILE A 104 1.72 17.00 -8.80
C ILE A 104 2.74 16.86 -9.93
N ILE A 105 2.35 17.16 -11.17
CA ILE A 105 3.22 17.13 -12.36
C ILE A 105 4.35 18.14 -12.23
N GLY A 106 4.06 19.38 -11.83
CA GLY A 106 5.08 20.39 -11.53
C GLY A 106 6.04 19.91 -10.44
N GLY A 107 5.52 19.22 -9.42
CA GLY A 107 6.35 18.55 -8.42
C GLY A 107 7.20 17.42 -8.98
N ILE A 108 6.65 16.55 -9.82
CA ILE A 108 7.36 15.44 -10.47
C ILE A 108 8.43 15.97 -11.44
N ILE A 109 8.14 17.01 -12.23
CA ILE A 109 9.09 17.65 -13.15
C ILE A 109 10.21 18.31 -12.36
N LEU A 110 9.88 19.03 -11.28
CA LEU A 110 10.88 19.62 -10.40
C LEU A 110 11.69 18.52 -9.67
N LEU A 111 11.09 17.38 -9.34
CA LEU A 111 11.81 16.22 -8.78
C LEU A 111 12.72 15.57 -9.83
N TYR A 112 12.25 15.42 -11.07
CA TYR A 112 12.97 14.82 -12.19
C TYR A 112 14.17 15.69 -12.63
N LYS A 113 13.96 17.00 -12.71
CA LYS A 113 15.02 18.00 -12.94
C LYS A 113 15.94 18.19 -11.72
N GLY A 114 15.68 17.51 -10.60
CA GLY A 114 16.49 17.59 -9.38
C GLY A 114 16.38 18.93 -8.65
N LEU A 115 15.34 19.72 -8.95
CA LEU A 115 15.10 21.09 -8.50
C LEU A 115 14.30 21.20 -7.17
N ARG A 116 13.57 20.16 -6.73
CA ARG A 116 12.95 20.16 -5.39
C ARG A 116 13.00 18.80 -4.73
N LYS A 117 13.18 18.77 -3.41
CA LYS A 117 13.03 17.56 -2.58
C LYS A 117 12.06 17.67 -1.41
N GLU A 118 11.44 18.82 -1.18
CA GLU A 118 10.30 18.96 -0.24
C GLU A 118 9.18 19.78 -0.86
N PHE A 119 7.96 19.24 -0.82
CA PHE A 119 6.75 19.93 -1.24
C PHE A 119 6.12 20.62 -0.02
N LYS A 120 6.44 21.90 0.21
CA LYS A 120 5.76 22.67 1.24
C LYS A 120 4.47 23.27 0.64
N PRO A 121 3.28 22.95 1.17
CA PRO A 121 2.03 23.51 0.67
C PRO A 121 2.02 25.03 0.85
N THR A 122 1.68 25.74 -0.22
CA THR A 122 1.54 27.21 -0.20
C THR A 122 0.36 27.60 0.68
N VAL A 123 0.49 28.70 1.43
CA VAL A 123 -0.61 29.25 2.25
C VAL A 123 -1.85 29.49 1.38
N LEU A 124 -1.65 30.08 0.19
CA LEU A 124 -2.72 30.26 -0.81
C LEU A 124 -3.40 28.94 -1.21
N GLY A 125 -2.64 27.84 -1.20
CA GLY A 125 -3.16 26.54 -1.59
C GLY A 125 -4.06 25.90 -0.53
N LYS A 126 -3.78 26.17 0.76
CA LYS A 126 -4.64 25.77 1.88
C LYS A 126 -5.93 26.58 1.93
N ILE A 127 -5.85 27.88 1.63
CA ILE A 127 -7.02 28.76 1.54
C ILE A 127 -7.92 28.28 0.40
N SER A 128 -7.38 28.07 -0.80
CA SER A 128 -8.12 27.51 -1.94
C SER A 128 -8.81 26.18 -1.59
N TYR A 129 -8.11 25.26 -0.92
CA TYR A 129 -8.67 23.98 -0.49
C TYR A 129 -9.85 24.13 0.48
N PHE A 130 -9.77 25.07 1.44
CA PHE A 130 -10.86 25.36 2.37
C PHE A 130 -12.13 25.81 1.64
N PHE A 131 -12.00 26.70 0.66
CA PHE A 131 -13.13 27.15 -0.16
C PHE A 131 -13.71 26.03 -1.03
N GLN A 132 -12.88 25.14 -1.58
CA GLN A 132 -13.34 23.96 -2.33
C GLN A 132 -14.16 23.01 -1.43
N LEU A 133 -13.69 22.73 -0.20
CA LEU A 133 -14.45 21.92 0.76
C LEU A 133 -15.80 22.53 1.08
N MET A 134 -15.88 23.85 1.31
CA MET A 134 -17.13 24.55 1.59
C MET A 134 -18.09 24.50 0.39
N ALA A 135 -17.58 24.74 -0.83
CA ALA A 135 -18.38 24.69 -2.05
C ALA A 135 -18.99 23.29 -2.28
N LEU A 136 -18.18 22.23 -2.12
CA LEU A 136 -18.66 20.85 -2.25
C LEU A 136 -19.62 20.46 -1.14
N LEU A 137 -19.33 20.86 0.11
CA LEU A 137 -20.21 20.60 1.26
C LEU A 137 -21.59 21.23 1.05
N HIS A 138 -21.63 22.51 0.65
CA HIS A 138 -22.88 23.19 0.34
C HIS A 138 -23.64 22.45 -0.77
N THR A 139 -22.96 22.12 -1.87
CA THR A 139 -23.56 21.41 -3.01
C THR A 139 -24.11 20.04 -2.61
N MET A 140 -23.45 19.31 -1.72
CA MET A 140 -23.94 18.02 -1.23
C MET A 140 -25.17 18.16 -0.31
N ILE A 141 -25.31 19.28 0.41
CA ILE A 141 -26.45 19.55 1.29
C ILE A 141 -27.67 20.03 0.48
N THR A 142 -27.49 21.04 -0.37
CA THR A 142 -28.59 21.71 -1.08
C THR A 142 -28.93 21.10 -2.43
N PHE A 143 -28.03 20.26 -2.96
CA PHE A 143 -28.13 19.68 -4.32
C PHE A 143 -28.22 20.75 -5.42
N GLN A 144 -27.81 21.96 -5.11
CA GLN A 144 -27.71 23.10 -6.02
C GLN A 144 -26.34 23.73 -5.87
N ILE A 145 -25.85 24.30 -6.96
CA ILE A 145 -24.57 25.01 -6.94
C ILE A 145 -24.83 26.41 -6.41
N ASP A 146 -24.24 26.74 -5.27
CA ASP A 146 -24.00 28.14 -4.93
C ASP A 146 -22.86 28.65 -5.80
N TRP A 147 -23.23 29.35 -6.88
CA TRP A 147 -22.29 29.86 -7.84
C TRP A 147 -21.29 30.84 -7.23
N TYR A 148 -21.67 31.64 -6.24
CA TYR A 148 -20.74 32.58 -5.60
C TYR A 148 -19.61 31.82 -4.89
N LEU A 149 -19.98 30.79 -4.14
CA LEU A 149 -19.02 29.95 -3.42
C LEU A 149 -18.16 29.11 -4.38
N MET A 150 -18.76 28.60 -5.45
CA MET A 150 -18.06 27.84 -6.49
C MET A 150 -17.06 28.72 -7.26
N TYR A 151 -17.46 29.92 -7.70
CA TYR A 151 -16.56 30.84 -8.41
C TYR A 151 -15.40 31.31 -7.52
N ALA A 152 -15.66 31.61 -6.25
CA ALA A 152 -14.61 31.93 -5.29
C ALA A 152 -13.60 30.78 -5.14
N ALA A 153 -14.09 29.54 -5.00
CA ALA A 153 -13.24 28.36 -4.93
C ALA A 153 -12.39 28.20 -6.19
N LEU A 154 -12.99 28.31 -7.39
CA LEU A 154 -12.30 28.16 -8.67
C LEU A 154 -11.26 29.27 -8.91
N ALA A 155 -11.58 30.52 -8.64
CA ALA A 155 -10.66 31.65 -8.79
C ALA A 155 -9.42 31.50 -7.89
N LEU A 156 -9.62 31.14 -6.61
CA LEU A 156 -8.53 30.87 -5.67
C LEU A 156 -7.69 29.66 -6.09
N THR A 157 -8.32 28.66 -6.71
CA THR A 157 -7.64 27.47 -7.25
C THR A 157 -6.67 27.86 -8.35
N ILE A 158 -7.12 28.65 -9.31
CA ILE A 158 -6.30 29.14 -10.43
C ILE A 158 -5.16 30.03 -9.91
N ALA A 159 -5.46 31.02 -9.06
CA ALA A 159 -4.46 31.91 -8.47
C ALA A 159 -3.38 31.14 -7.67
N SER A 160 -3.80 30.11 -6.91
CA SER A 160 -2.87 29.23 -6.20
C SER A 160 -2.00 28.41 -7.15
N GLY A 161 -2.53 27.97 -8.30
CA GLY A 161 -1.77 27.24 -9.31
C GLY A 161 -0.65 28.09 -9.91
N ILE A 162 -0.97 29.33 -10.30
CA ILE A 162 0.00 30.27 -10.89
C ILE A 162 1.09 30.63 -9.88
N TYR A 163 0.72 30.96 -8.64
CA TYR A 163 1.69 31.30 -7.58
C TYR A 163 2.68 30.17 -7.28
N ALA A 164 2.22 28.92 -7.33
CA ALA A 164 3.06 27.75 -7.07
C ALA A 164 4.16 27.56 -8.14
N LEU A 165 3.88 27.93 -9.39
CA LEU A 165 4.83 27.86 -10.50
C LEU A 165 5.95 28.91 -10.34
N VAL A 166 5.58 30.18 -10.11
CA VAL A 166 6.51 31.33 -10.09
C VAL A 166 7.53 31.29 -8.94
N LYS A 167 7.14 30.85 -7.74
CA LYS A 167 8.02 30.88 -6.54
C LYS A 167 9.06 29.76 -6.49
N SER A 168 9.08 28.84 -7.46
CA SER A 168 9.85 27.59 -7.37
C SER A 168 11.35 27.68 -7.70
N GLU A 169 11.85 28.81 -8.24
CA GLU A 169 13.18 28.87 -8.86
C GLU A 169 14.36 29.39 -7.99
N PHE A 170 14.15 30.08 -6.85
CA PHE A 170 15.21 30.92 -6.23
C PHE A 170 15.94 30.40 -4.95
N ARG A 171 15.86 29.12 -4.54
CA ARG A 171 16.52 28.62 -3.28
C ARG A 171 17.50 27.43 -3.43
N LEU A 172 17.92 27.09 -4.65
CA LEU A 172 18.37 25.75 -5.02
C LEU A 172 19.87 25.43 -4.92
N ALA A 173 20.75 26.40 -4.70
CA ALA A 173 22.18 26.19 -4.94
C ALA A 173 22.97 25.43 -3.84
N ARG A 174 22.43 25.24 -2.62
CA ARG A 174 23.24 24.83 -1.45
C ARG A 174 23.10 23.37 -0.97
N ARG A 175 22.28 22.51 -1.61
CA ARG A 175 21.87 21.19 -1.04
C ARG A 175 21.97 19.98 -2.00
N LYS A 176 22.73 20.09 -3.10
CA LYS A 176 22.83 19.08 -4.18
C LYS A 176 23.58 17.80 -3.76
N THR A 177 24.43 17.86 -2.74
CA THR A 177 25.44 16.82 -2.46
C THR A 177 24.95 15.63 -1.60
N GLU A 178 23.88 15.78 -0.81
CA GLU A 178 23.40 14.73 0.12
C GLU A 178 22.38 13.75 -0.49
N LEU A 179 21.92 13.96 -1.73
CA LEU A 179 20.62 13.43 -2.20
C LEU A 179 20.68 12.54 -3.46
N ASP A 180 21.87 12.33 -4.01
CA ASP A 180 22.14 11.30 -5.03
C ASP A 180 22.20 9.88 -4.46
N GLU A 181 22.15 9.75 -3.13
CA GLU A 181 22.29 8.49 -2.37
C GLU A 181 20.98 7.65 -2.31
N PHE A 182 19.82 8.24 -2.60
CA PHE A 182 18.48 7.61 -2.42
C PHE A 182 17.71 7.27 -3.71
N ARG A 183 18.34 7.27 -4.89
CA ARG A 183 17.63 6.87 -6.14
C ARG A 183 17.36 5.37 -6.13
N ILE A 184 16.10 4.95 -6.35
CA ILE A 184 15.71 3.53 -6.42
C ILE A 184 16.57 2.75 -7.41
N SER A 185 16.88 3.32 -8.58
CA SER A 185 17.76 2.68 -9.58
C SER A 185 19.22 2.50 -9.13
N LYS A 186 19.68 3.24 -8.11
CA LYS A 186 20.98 3.03 -7.46
C LYS A 186 20.89 2.09 -6.25
N LEU A 187 19.69 1.92 -5.67
CA LEU A 187 19.43 1.02 -4.54
C LEU A 187 19.15 -0.42 -5.00
N LEU A 188 18.50 -0.58 -6.15
CA LEU A 188 18.25 -1.87 -6.80
C LEU A 188 19.56 -2.42 -7.37
N LYS A 189 19.95 -3.57 -6.87
CA LYS A 189 21.08 -4.34 -7.35
C LYS A 189 20.58 -5.45 -8.27
N PHE A 190 21.51 -6.13 -8.93
CA PHE A 190 21.17 -7.18 -9.88
C PHE A 190 20.47 -8.37 -9.22
N ALA A 191 20.85 -8.71 -7.98
CA ALA A 191 20.19 -9.77 -7.21
C ALA A 191 18.72 -9.45 -6.92
N ASP A 192 18.39 -8.18 -6.65
CA ASP A 192 17.02 -7.74 -6.30
C ASP A 192 16.01 -7.95 -7.47
N LEU A 193 16.49 -8.10 -8.71
CA LEU A 193 15.64 -8.46 -9.85
C LEU A 193 15.08 -9.88 -9.73
N PHE A 194 15.87 -10.82 -9.20
CA PHE A 194 15.43 -12.19 -8.97
C PHE A 194 14.39 -12.27 -7.86
N THR A 195 14.53 -11.45 -6.81
CA THR A 195 13.53 -11.26 -5.75
C THR A 195 12.20 -10.75 -6.31
N LEU A 196 12.25 -9.77 -7.23
CA LEU A 196 11.04 -9.28 -7.92
C LEU A 196 10.40 -10.34 -8.83
N LEU A 197 11.22 -11.17 -9.49
CA LEU A 197 10.72 -12.28 -10.30
C LEU A 197 10.05 -13.37 -9.45
N ASN A 198 10.62 -13.72 -8.30
CA ASN A 198 9.98 -14.59 -7.30
C ASN A 198 8.60 -14.02 -6.91
N ALA A 199 8.51 -12.75 -6.51
CA ALA A 199 7.24 -12.12 -6.16
C ALA A 199 6.22 -12.17 -7.30
N ALA A 200 6.65 -11.94 -8.54
CA ALA A 200 5.80 -12.03 -9.72
C ALA A 200 5.23 -13.45 -9.92
N LEU A 201 6.06 -14.48 -9.74
CA LEU A 201 5.62 -15.88 -9.80
C LEU A 201 4.61 -16.21 -8.69
N GLY A 202 4.81 -15.69 -7.47
CA GLY A 202 3.83 -15.78 -6.40
C GLY A 202 2.45 -15.23 -6.79
N ILE A 203 2.42 -14.06 -7.46
CA ILE A 203 1.18 -13.47 -7.97
C ILE A 203 0.56 -14.34 -9.08
N VAL A 204 1.36 -14.87 -9.99
CA VAL A 204 0.88 -15.76 -11.05
C VAL A 204 0.25 -17.02 -10.46
N SER A 205 0.82 -17.60 -9.40
CA SER A 205 0.21 -18.72 -8.68
C SER A 205 -1.16 -18.37 -8.09
N ILE A 206 -1.31 -17.17 -7.53
CA ILE A 206 -2.60 -16.70 -7.01
C ILE A 206 -3.63 -16.67 -8.13
N VAL A 207 -3.27 -16.10 -9.29
CA VAL A 207 -4.15 -16.00 -10.46
C VAL A 207 -4.57 -17.39 -10.95
N PHE A 208 -3.67 -18.36 -11.01
CA PHE A 208 -4.03 -19.73 -11.39
C PHE A 208 -4.91 -20.41 -10.34
N SER A 209 -4.67 -20.17 -9.05
CA SER A 209 -5.44 -20.76 -7.95
C SER A 209 -6.90 -20.32 -7.97
N ILE A 210 -7.16 -19.02 -8.17
CA ILE A 210 -8.54 -18.48 -8.21
C ILE A 210 -9.30 -18.90 -9.46
N ASN A 211 -8.59 -19.24 -10.54
CA ASN A 211 -9.15 -19.74 -11.80
C ASN A 211 -9.28 -21.27 -11.85
N ASN A 212 -9.22 -21.96 -10.70
CA ASN A 212 -9.35 -23.41 -10.59
C ASN A 212 -8.27 -24.20 -11.37
N ASN A 213 -7.12 -23.58 -11.64
CA ASN A 213 -6.02 -24.19 -12.40
C ASN A 213 -4.84 -24.54 -11.48
N PHE A 214 -5.05 -25.53 -10.61
CA PHE A 214 -4.17 -25.80 -9.46
C PHE A 214 -2.82 -26.38 -9.84
N ASP A 215 -2.72 -27.17 -10.92
CA ASP A 215 -1.44 -27.72 -11.36
C ASP A 215 -0.44 -26.60 -11.69
N TYR A 216 -0.86 -25.64 -12.53
CA TYR A 216 0.00 -24.50 -12.89
C TYR A 216 0.29 -23.61 -11.68
N ALA A 217 -0.66 -23.43 -10.75
CA ALA A 217 -0.41 -22.71 -9.52
C ALA A 217 0.69 -23.40 -8.67
N ALA A 218 0.59 -24.71 -8.48
CA ALA A 218 1.55 -25.52 -7.74
C ALA A 218 2.94 -25.50 -8.40
N TYR A 219 3.03 -25.66 -9.72
CA TYR A 219 4.30 -25.52 -10.45
C TYR A 219 4.92 -24.13 -10.28
N THR A 220 4.10 -23.08 -10.38
CA THR A 220 4.59 -21.70 -10.27
C THR A 220 5.14 -21.41 -8.87
N LEU A 221 4.52 -21.94 -7.81
CA LEU A 221 5.06 -21.84 -6.43
C LEU A 221 6.43 -22.51 -6.30
N ILE A 222 6.61 -23.70 -6.87
CA ILE A 222 7.91 -24.40 -6.85
C ILE A 222 8.97 -23.59 -7.60
N ILE A 223 8.62 -23.05 -8.78
CA ILE A 223 9.53 -22.18 -9.55
C ILE A 223 9.88 -20.93 -8.74
N ALA A 224 8.94 -20.32 -8.04
CA ALA A 224 9.18 -19.15 -7.18
C ALA A 224 10.26 -19.42 -6.11
N VAL A 225 10.25 -20.61 -5.50
CA VAL A 225 11.31 -21.05 -4.56
C VAL A 225 12.68 -21.16 -5.22
N VAL A 226 12.74 -21.56 -6.50
CA VAL A 226 14.02 -21.60 -7.22
C VAL A 226 14.59 -20.19 -7.41
N PHE A 227 13.75 -19.21 -7.76
CA PHE A 227 14.19 -17.82 -7.93
C PHE A 227 14.63 -17.17 -6.61
N ASP A 228 13.92 -17.48 -5.53
CA ASP A 228 14.30 -17.10 -4.16
C ASP A 228 15.67 -17.66 -3.76
N TYR A 229 15.90 -18.96 -4.00
CA TYR A 229 17.20 -19.55 -3.73
C TYR A 229 18.33 -18.93 -4.57
N LEU A 230 18.03 -18.58 -5.82
CA LEU A 230 18.98 -17.95 -6.73
C LEU A 230 19.34 -16.53 -6.29
N ASP A 231 18.38 -15.72 -5.84
CA ASP A 231 18.64 -14.34 -5.41
C ASP A 231 19.61 -14.28 -4.23
N GLY A 232 19.45 -15.17 -3.24
CA GLY A 232 20.31 -15.24 -2.06
C GLY A 232 21.71 -15.74 -2.42
N LYS A 233 21.82 -16.67 -3.36
CA LYS A 233 23.11 -17.17 -3.87
C LYS A 233 23.84 -16.11 -4.69
N ILE A 234 23.14 -15.39 -5.56
CA ILE A 234 23.70 -14.32 -6.40
C ILE A 234 24.13 -13.14 -5.52
N ALA A 235 23.30 -12.71 -4.56
CA ALA A 235 23.62 -11.63 -3.62
C ALA A 235 24.87 -11.93 -2.80
N LYS A 236 25.05 -13.18 -2.35
CA LYS A 236 26.23 -13.62 -1.60
C LYS A 236 27.48 -13.72 -2.48
N THR A 237 27.35 -14.26 -3.70
CA THR A 237 28.47 -14.44 -4.63
C THR A 237 29.00 -13.11 -5.17
N MET A 238 28.10 -12.16 -5.46
CA MET A 238 28.44 -10.83 -5.95
C MET A 238 28.76 -9.82 -4.84
N GLN A 239 28.77 -10.24 -3.56
CA GLN A 239 28.95 -9.35 -2.40
C GLN A 239 27.98 -8.15 -2.41
N GLN A 240 26.77 -8.36 -2.95
CA GLN A 240 25.78 -7.33 -3.22
C GLN A 240 24.73 -7.19 -2.11
N GLN A 241 25.04 -7.50 -0.86
CA GLN A 241 24.07 -7.38 0.23
C GLN A 241 23.76 -5.90 0.52
N SER A 242 22.49 -5.51 0.48
CA SER A 242 22.02 -4.16 0.81
C SER A 242 20.89 -4.24 1.84
N VAL A 243 20.77 -3.21 2.68
CA VAL A 243 19.66 -3.11 3.65
C VAL A 243 18.32 -3.04 2.92
N PHE A 244 18.28 -2.34 1.78
CA PHE A 244 17.08 -2.25 0.93
C PHE A 244 16.68 -3.61 0.36
N GLY A 245 17.63 -4.36 -0.20
CA GLY A 245 17.39 -5.69 -0.76
C GLY A 245 16.89 -6.68 0.30
N LYS A 246 17.41 -6.62 1.52
CA LYS A 246 16.91 -7.44 2.65
C LYS A 246 15.44 -7.17 2.99
N GLU A 247 15.00 -5.91 2.96
CA GLU A 247 13.60 -5.57 3.21
C GLU A 247 12.71 -5.93 2.01
N LEU A 248 13.22 -5.78 0.79
CA LEU A 248 12.53 -6.19 -0.44
C LEU A 248 12.30 -7.71 -0.47
N ASP A 249 13.31 -8.49 -0.10
CA ASP A 249 13.27 -9.94 0.06
C ASP A 249 12.17 -10.38 1.03
N SER A 250 12.10 -9.78 2.22
CA SER A 250 11.04 -10.07 3.18
C SER A 250 9.62 -9.72 2.67
N LEU A 251 9.48 -8.67 1.86
CA LEU A 251 8.19 -8.32 1.24
C LEU A 251 7.81 -9.35 0.15
N ALA A 252 8.77 -9.74 -0.69
CA ALA A 252 8.57 -10.74 -1.72
C ALA A 252 8.20 -12.10 -1.12
N ASP A 253 8.94 -12.55 -0.09
CA ASP A 253 8.68 -13.77 0.67
C ASP A 253 7.26 -13.82 1.25
N THR A 254 6.78 -12.69 1.77
CA THR A 254 5.41 -12.60 2.31
C THR A 254 4.38 -12.87 1.22
N VAL A 255 4.59 -12.35 0.01
CA VAL A 255 3.67 -12.55 -1.12
C VAL A 255 3.78 -13.97 -1.66
N SER A 256 4.98 -14.44 -2.00
CA SER A 256 5.21 -15.72 -2.67
C SER A 256 5.01 -16.93 -1.78
N PHE A 257 5.35 -16.85 -0.49
CA PHE A 257 5.36 -18.01 0.41
C PHE A 257 4.45 -17.88 1.62
N GLY A 258 3.86 -16.70 1.84
CA GLY A 258 2.79 -16.49 2.80
C GLY A 258 1.43 -16.44 2.12
N VAL A 259 1.20 -15.42 1.29
CA VAL A 259 -0.11 -15.12 0.70
C VAL A 259 -0.46 -16.10 -0.42
N ALA A 260 0.43 -16.33 -1.37
CA ALA A 260 0.14 -17.18 -2.51
C ALA A 260 -0.23 -18.62 -2.13
N PRO A 261 0.48 -19.30 -1.22
CA PRO A 261 0.10 -20.62 -0.77
C PRO A 261 -1.20 -20.61 0.05
N ALA A 262 -1.46 -19.56 0.86
CA ALA A 262 -2.71 -19.44 1.61
C ALA A 262 -3.93 -19.34 0.67
N ILE A 263 -3.82 -18.55 -0.39
CA ILE A 263 -4.88 -18.45 -1.41
C ILE A 263 -5.02 -19.77 -2.17
N PHE A 264 -3.91 -20.43 -2.53
CA PHE A 264 -3.95 -21.76 -3.15
C PHE A 264 -4.75 -22.78 -2.32
N GLY A 265 -4.46 -22.88 -1.02
CA GLY A 265 -5.18 -23.78 -0.10
C GLY A 265 -6.65 -23.42 0.08
N PHE A 266 -6.96 -22.12 0.17
CA PHE A 266 -8.34 -21.63 0.22
C PHE A 266 -9.12 -21.96 -1.05
N SER A 267 -8.55 -21.68 -2.22
CA SER A 267 -9.16 -21.98 -3.51
C SER A 267 -9.41 -23.48 -3.68
N LEU A 268 -8.47 -24.35 -3.28
CA LEU A 268 -8.67 -25.80 -3.28
C LEU A 268 -9.87 -26.24 -2.45
N MET A 269 -10.07 -25.65 -1.26
CA MET A 269 -11.23 -25.93 -0.42
C MET A 269 -12.53 -25.41 -1.04
N GLN A 270 -12.50 -24.19 -1.58
CA GLN A 270 -13.67 -23.50 -2.15
C GLN A 270 -14.23 -24.23 -3.39
N PHE A 271 -13.36 -24.75 -4.26
CA PHE A 271 -13.77 -25.47 -5.47
C PHE A 271 -14.06 -26.97 -5.23
N SER A 272 -13.86 -27.47 -4.01
CA SER A 272 -14.10 -28.88 -3.68
C SER A 272 -15.55 -29.14 -3.26
N SER A 273 -16.22 -30.06 -3.96
CA SER A 273 -17.58 -30.51 -3.62
C SER A 273 -17.65 -31.34 -2.33
N LYS A 274 -16.50 -31.76 -1.77
CA LYS A 274 -16.41 -32.65 -0.59
C LYS A 274 -16.28 -31.89 0.74
N ILE A 275 -16.32 -30.56 0.70
CA ILE A 275 -16.10 -29.67 1.84
C ILE A 275 -17.40 -28.92 2.17
N SER A 276 -17.78 -28.89 3.45
CA SER A 276 -18.95 -28.15 3.92
C SER A 276 -18.63 -26.68 4.22
N GLN A 277 -19.65 -25.82 4.21
CA GLN A 277 -19.49 -24.39 4.52
C GLN A 277 -18.77 -24.10 5.86
N PRO A 278 -19.07 -24.80 6.97
CA PRO A 278 -18.33 -24.62 8.22
C PRO A 278 -16.83 -24.95 8.10
N GLN A 279 -16.47 -25.94 7.28
CA GLN A 279 -15.07 -26.31 7.06
C GLN A 279 -14.33 -25.25 6.25
N ILE A 280 -14.99 -24.61 5.28
CA ILE A 280 -14.43 -23.48 4.53
C ILE A 280 -14.14 -22.31 5.49
N MET A 281 -15.09 -21.98 6.38
CA MET A 281 -14.90 -20.92 7.38
C MET A 281 -13.72 -21.23 8.32
N PHE A 282 -13.58 -22.48 8.77
CA PHE A 282 -12.41 -22.90 9.54
C PHE A 282 -11.11 -22.76 8.74
N GLY A 283 -11.13 -23.10 7.46
CA GLY A 283 -10.02 -22.89 6.52
C GLY A 283 -9.61 -21.42 6.47
N VAL A 284 -10.55 -20.48 6.30
CA VAL A 284 -10.26 -19.03 6.29
C VAL A 284 -9.49 -18.60 7.54
N ILE A 285 -9.92 -19.06 8.72
CA ILE A 285 -9.25 -18.74 9.99
C ILE A 285 -7.83 -19.33 10.01
N ALA A 286 -7.69 -20.61 9.64
CA ALA A 286 -6.39 -21.29 9.61
C ALA A 286 -5.39 -20.63 8.64
N PHE A 287 -5.82 -20.30 7.42
CA PHE A 287 -4.98 -19.64 6.41
C PHE A 287 -4.59 -18.22 6.84
N THR A 288 -5.49 -17.49 7.52
CA THR A 288 -5.19 -16.16 8.07
C THR A 288 -4.12 -16.24 9.16
N ILE A 289 -4.25 -17.21 10.09
CA ILE A 289 -3.26 -17.45 11.13
C ILE A 289 -1.91 -17.80 10.51
N PHE A 290 -1.89 -18.66 9.50
CA PHE A 290 -0.67 -19.03 8.77
C PHE A 290 0.05 -17.81 8.17
N ILE A 291 -0.67 -16.89 7.51
CA ILE A 291 -0.09 -15.65 6.97
C ILE A 291 0.51 -14.79 8.10
N PHE A 292 -0.23 -14.59 9.19
CA PHE A 292 0.26 -13.82 10.34
C PHE A 292 1.51 -14.43 10.96
N CYS A 293 1.56 -15.76 11.09
CA CYS A 293 2.75 -16.48 11.53
C CYS A 293 3.95 -16.22 10.60
N GLY A 294 3.74 -16.25 9.28
CA GLY A 294 4.77 -15.92 8.28
C GLY A 294 5.32 -14.50 8.43
N ILE A 295 4.44 -13.50 8.54
CA ILE A 295 4.81 -12.08 8.72
C ILE A 295 5.58 -11.88 10.03
N LEU A 296 5.09 -12.44 11.15
CA LEU A 296 5.76 -12.35 12.46
C LEU A 296 7.15 -12.98 12.43
N ARG A 297 7.28 -14.11 11.72
CA ARG A 297 8.56 -14.78 11.53
C ARG A 297 9.54 -13.93 10.73
N LEU A 298 9.10 -13.27 9.66
CA LEU A 298 9.96 -12.41 8.82
C LEU A 298 10.37 -11.14 9.58
N ALA A 299 9.43 -10.52 10.27
CA ALA A 299 9.72 -9.39 11.15
C ALA A 299 10.73 -9.75 12.25
N ARG A 300 10.61 -10.94 12.86
CA ARG A 300 11.60 -11.47 13.82
C ARG A 300 12.97 -11.68 13.17
N TYR A 301 13.00 -12.12 11.92
CA TYR A 301 14.25 -12.35 11.20
C TYR A 301 15.00 -11.05 10.85
N ASN A 302 14.27 -9.98 10.52
CA ASN A 302 14.89 -8.70 10.16
C ASN A 302 15.50 -7.97 11.36
N ILE A 303 14.95 -8.15 12.56
CA ILE A 303 15.39 -7.44 13.78
C ILE A 303 16.39 -8.22 14.64
N MET A 304 16.50 -9.54 14.50
CA MET A 304 17.38 -10.35 15.34
C MET A 304 18.69 -10.70 14.62
N ASP A 305 19.82 -10.25 15.16
CA ASP A 305 21.15 -10.69 14.74
C ASP A 305 21.39 -12.13 15.23
N PHE A 306 21.10 -13.11 14.38
CA PHE A 306 21.34 -14.52 14.69
C PHE A 306 22.85 -14.82 14.64
N LYS A 307 23.54 -14.64 15.78
CA LYS A 307 24.86 -15.25 16.01
C LYS A 307 24.71 -16.79 16.10
N GLY A 308 24.72 -17.46 14.95
CA GLY A 308 25.07 -18.89 14.85
C GLY A 308 23.95 -19.93 14.97
N SER A 309 22.66 -19.58 15.12
CA SER A 309 21.57 -20.57 15.08
C SER A 309 20.29 -20.00 14.46
N PHE A 310 19.77 -20.62 13.40
CA PHE A 310 18.43 -20.33 12.88
C PHE A 310 17.37 -20.88 13.84
N ARG A 311 16.33 -20.07 14.13
CA ARG A 311 15.18 -20.47 14.96
C ARG A 311 13.90 -20.45 14.15
N GLY A 312 13.21 -21.58 14.08
CA GLY A 312 11.98 -21.77 13.32
C GLY A 312 12.23 -22.20 11.86
N MET A 313 11.21 -22.78 11.26
CA MET A 313 11.23 -23.33 9.91
C MET A 313 11.15 -22.23 8.84
N PRO A 314 12.00 -22.17 7.78
CA PRO A 314 11.92 -21.27 6.62
C PRO A 314 10.55 -21.09 5.94
N ILE A 315 10.20 -19.85 5.55
CA ILE A 315 8.87 -19.53 5.00
C ILE A 315 8.83 -19.99 3.55
N THR A 316 9.97 -19.88 2.88
CA THR A 316 10.27 -20.42 1.56
C THR A 316 9.94 -21.91 1.43
N LEU A 317 10.06 -22.70 2.51
CA LEU A 317 9.67 -24.11 2.50
C LEU A 317 8.17 -24.32 2.27
N ASN A 318 7.32 -23.35 2.60
CA ASN A 318 5.89 -23.41 2.30
C ASN A 318 5.65 -23.49 0.79
N GLY A 319 6.49 -22.83 -0.02
CA GLY A 319 6.47 -22.90 -1.48
C GLY A 319 6.85 -24.28 -2.05
N ILE A 320 7.38 -25.19 -1.22
CA ILE A 320 7.64 -26.59 -1.59
C ILE A 320 6.58 -27.51 -0.98
N ILE A 321 6.33 -27.39 0.33
CA ILE A 321 5.51 -28.34 1.08
C ILE A 321 4.04 -28.30 0.66
N ILE A 322 3.51 -27.11 0.35
CA ILE A 322 2.11 -26.97 -0.04
C ILE A 322 1.85 -27.54 -1.44
N PRO A 323 2.65 -27.21 -2.47
CA PRO A 323 2.58 -27.89 -3.76
C PRO A 323 2.81 -29.40 -3.66
N LEU A 324 3.77 -29.84 -2.84
CA LEU A 324 4.03 -31.27 -2.64
C LEU A 324 2.84 -31.97 -1.98
N ALA A 325 2.21 -31.37 -0.98
CA ALA A 325 1.00 -31.89 -0.35
C ALA A 325 -0.16 -32.03 -1.35
N TYR A 326 -0.25 -31.12 -2.32
CA TYR A 326 -1.20 -31.21 -3.42
C TYR A 326 -0.89 -32.39 -4.35
N PHE A 327 0.34 -32.49 -4.86
CA PHE A 327 0.73 -33.57 -5.77
C PHE A 327 0.69 -34.97 -5.14
N LEU A 328 0.92 -35.08 -3.83
CA LEU A 328 0.75 -36.32 -3.07
C LEU A 328 -0.72 -36.69 -2.83
N GLY A 329 -1.67 -35.86 -3.26
CA GLY A 329 -3.10 -36.12 -3.13
C GLY A 329 -3.59 -36.04 -1.68
N THR A 330 -3.00 -35.17 -0.85
CA THR A 330 -3.45 -35.02 0.54
C THR A 330 -4.94 -34.65 0.58
N PRO A 331 -5.76 -35.30 1.42
CA PRO A 331 -7.19 -34.99 1.44
C PRO A 331 -7.44 -33.54 1.84
N ILE A 332 -8.26 -32.84 1.04
CA ILE A 332 -8.50 -31.39 1.15
C ILE A 332 -8.95 -30.96 2.57
N LYS A 333 -9.67 -31.84 3.28
CA LYS A 333 -10.09 -31.61 4.68
C LYS A 333 -8.93 -31.39 5.65
N PHE A 334 -7.73 -31.88 5.34
CA PHE A 334 -6.55 -31.74 6.19
C PHE A 334 -5.77 -30.45 5.97
N TYR A 335 -6.01 -29.71 4.88
CA TYR A 335 -5.26 -28.49 4.55
C TYR A 335 -5.25 -27.45 5.69
N PRO A 336 -6.39 -27.09 6.33
CA PRO A 336 -6.37 -26.13 7.44
C PRO A 336 -5.41 -26.55 8.58
N TYR A 337 -5.36 -27.85 8.90
CA TYR A 337 -4.47 -28.37 9.94
C TYR A 337 -3.01 -28.33 9.53
N VAL A 338 -2.69 -28.69 8.28
CA VAL A 338 -1.33 -28.56 7.72
C VAL A 338 -0.84 -27.12 7.82
N TYR A 339 -1.67 -26.14 7.44
CA TYR A 339 -1.31 -24.72 7.49
C TYR A 339 -1.13 -24.22 8.93
N LEU A 340 -1.96 -24.67 9.87
CA LEU A 340 -1.77 -24.34 11.29
C LEU A 340 -0.45 -24.90 11.82
N VAL A 341 -0.13 -26.16 11.50
CA VAL A 341 1.14 -26.78 11.90
C VAL A 341 2.32 -26.01 11.32
N LEU A 342 2.29 -25.69 10.02
CA LEU A 342 3.34 -24.89 9.38
C LEU A 342 3.45 -23.49 10.01
N GLY A 343 2.33 -22.84 10.31
CA GLY A 343 2.28 -21.56 11.01
C GLY A 343 2.96 -21.60 12.39
N ILE A 344 2.62 -22.61 13.19
CA ILE A 344 3.22 -22.83 14.50
C ILE A 344 4.72 -23.11 14.36
N LEU A 345 5.13 -23.96 13.41
CA LEU A 345 6.54 -24.27 13.17
C LEU A 345 7.36 -23.02 12.76
N MET A 346 6.79 -22.10 11.98
CA MET A 346 7.43 -20.84 11.60
C MET A 346 7.70 -19.93 12.80
N VAL A 347 6.75 -19.83 13.74
CA VAL A 347 6.88 -18.97 14.93
C VAL A 347 7.61 -19.68 16.08
N SER A 348 7.70 -21.01 16.05
CA SER A 348 8.39 -21.80 17.06
C SER A 348 9.85 -21.38 17.27
N SER A 349 10.37 -21.67 18.46
CA SER A 349 11.76 -21.42 18.87
C SER A 349 12.69 -22.59 18.57
N LEU A 350 12.23 -23.60 17.79
CA LEU A 350 12.99 -24.79 17.45
C LEU A 350 14.31 -24.39 16.78
N ARG A 351 15.44 -24.81 17.37
CA ARG A 351 16.77 -24.57 16.80
C ARG A 351 17.02 -25.59 15.70
N ILE A 352 17.17 -25.12 14.47
CA ILE A 352 17.69 -25.95 13.38
C ILE A 352 19.20 -25.71 13.35
N LYS A 353 19.99 -26.76 13.65
CA LYS A 353 21.45 -26.70 13.57
C LYS A 353 21.83 -26.42 12.11
N LYS A 354 22.73 -25.46 11.89
CA LYS A 354 23.34 -25.22 10.58
C LYS A 354 24.08 -26.52 10.21
N LEU A 355 23.60 -27.25 9.21
CA LEU A 355 24.41 -28.34 8.64
C LEU A 355 25.67 -27.68 8.06
N PRO A 356 26.87 -28.23 8.37
CA PRO A 356 28.15 -27.63 8.06
C PRO A 356 28.35 -27.36 6.56
#